data_AF-A0A835GRN3-F1
#
_entry.id   AF-A0A835GRN3-F1
#
_cell.length_a   1.000
_cell.length_b   1.000
_cell.length_c   1.000
_cell.angle_alpha   90.00
_cell.angle_beta   90.00
_cell.angle_gamma   90.00
#
_symmetry.space_group_name_H-M   'P 1'
#
loop_
_entity.id
_entity.type
_entity.pdbx_description
1 polymer ?
#
loop_
_entity_poly.entity_id
_entity_poly.type
_entity_poly.pdbx_seq_one_letter_code
_entity_poly.pdbx_strand_id
1 'polypeptide(L)'
;MILTNGDAEYREEEAGDTLPTDMSDTSDSEPEKPHNGGEVEKCTAAHDGKLILRQEFQFNIDNLFTMIFTNSKFNLELLAVRGTTDYVQAPWQVQGGLKCRQISYTLGLTSGPIGPKEVQVTETQVMNKCSKPGMLYSIDSTSDNAGIPYADYFSVQVHYCLQRVSDTVTELSIYGHVKYKKSMWPMIKTFLEKNTISGLEDFARVLESRLTSEADCVVPAARKARRHRRAPAAAGPEAAPAPGKLAASGLAAARVSVSRAARPPPSRPGAATWLAALLAVLLLINAALYYKLYYTDRSGYAFDIDDLQSRLSSGQGPGMAEWSAQLQAHARRQRGQLLAWRHALDRTVQHLAQTEQALTKLLETIKPSLEKAQKEAESRDEL
;
A
#
# COMPACT_ATOMS: atom_id res chain seq x y z
N MET A 1 -26.75 -27.67 78.20
CA MET A 1 -26.61 -26.71 77.09
C MET A 1 -27.87 -25.83 77.09
N ILE A 2 -27.68 -24.52 77.12
CA ILE A 2 -28.67 -23.41 77.22
C ILE A 2 -29.77 -23.58 76.13
N LEU A 3 -31.10 -23.55 76.35
CA LEU A 3 -32.03 -22.51 76.88
C LEU A 3 -32.15 -21.28 75.94
N THR A 4 -33.30 -20.66 75.61
CA THR A 4 -34.74 -20.87 75.93
C THR A 4 -35.63 -20.24 74.83
N ASN A 5 -36.96 -20.44 74.89
CA ASN A 5 -37.98 -19.76 74.05
C ASN A 5 -38.09 -18.24 74.31
N GLY A 6 -38.83 -17.52 73.46
CA GLY A 6 -39.51 -16.27 73.87
C GLY A 6 -39.98 -15.35 72.73
N ASP A 7 -41.26 -15.44 72.34
CA ASP A 7 -41.95 -14.46 71.50
C ASP A 7 -42.35 -13.19 72.29
N ALA A 8 -42.55 -12.05 71.60
CA ALA A 8 -43.29 -10.89 72.14
C ALA A 8 -43.91 -10.03 71.01
N GLU A 9 -45.11 -9.51 71.27
CA GLU A 9 -46.02 -8.80 70.34
C GLU A 9 -46.08 -7.28 70.66
N TYR A 10 -47.22 -6.62 70.36
CA TYR A 10 -47.64 -5.21 70.64
C TYR A 10 -47.15 -4.17 69.59
N ARG A 11 -48.01 -3.55 68.74
CA ARG A 11 -49.20 -2.64 68.91
C ARG A 11 -48.73 -1.21 69.31
N GLU A 12 -49.13 -0.05 68.74
CA GLU A 12 -50.44 0.58 68.37
C GLU A 12 -50.25 1.57 67.16
N GLU A 13 -51.22 1.83 66.24
CA GLU A 13 -52.35 2.82 66.23
C GLU A 13 -51.89 4.29 66.52
N GLU A 14 -52.29 5.40 65.86
CA GLU A 14 -53.42 5.87 65.02
C GLU A 14 -52.89 6.74 63.82
N ALA A 15 -53.54 7.03 62.68
CA ALA A 15 -54.89 7.50 62.26
C ALA A 15 -55.10 9.04 62.21
N GLY A 16 -55.52 9.56 61.04
CA GLY A 16 -55.92 10.97 60.75
C GLY A 16 -54.79 11.94 60.37
N ASP A 17 -55.00 13.01 59.58
CA ASP A 17 -56.11 13.43 58.70
C ASP A 17 -55.62 14.61 57.78
N THR A 18 -56.46 15.09 56.85
CA THR A 18 -56.38 16.36 56.07
C THR A 18 -55.41 16.50 54.86
N LEU A 19 -55.98 16.34 53.65
CA LEU A 19 -56.09 17.30 52.52
C LEU A 19 -54.89 18.15 51.98
N PRO A 20 -54.96 18.64 50.71
CA PRO A 20 -53.77 18.77 49.86
C PRO A 20 -53.13 20.17 49.84
N THR A 21 -51.83 20.19 49.52
CA THR A 21 -51.12 21.42 49.15
C THR A 21 -50.37 21.22 47.83
N ASP A 22 -50.89 21.85 46.77
CA ASP A 22 -50.16 22.16 45.55
C ASP A 22 -48.92 23.00 45.90
N MET A 23 -47.75 22.56 45.46
CA MET A 23 -46.51 23.32 45.47
C MET A 23 -45.92 23.18 44.07
N SER A 24 -46.14 24.22 43.28
CA SER A 24 -45.76 24.29 41.88
C SER A 24 -44.24 24.40 41.74
N ASP A 25 -43.58 23.34 41.25
CA ASP A 25 -42.16 23.39 40.88
C ASP A 25 -42.03 23.69 39.38
N THR A 26 -42.11 24.99 39.05
CA THR A 26 -41.78 25.48 37.71
C THR A 26 -40.27 25.41 37.49
N SER A 27 -39.81 24.25 37.02
CA SER A 27 -38.45 24.10 36.51
C SER A 27 -38.29 24.99 35.27
N ASP A 28 -37.41 25.98 35.40
CA ASP A 28 -37.12 26.99 34.38
C ASP A 28 -36.46 26.32 33.17
N SER A 29 -37.22 26.15 32.09
CA SER A 29 -36.73 25.58 30.83
C SER A 29 -35.83 26.60 30.12
N GLU A 30 -34.54 26.62 30.47
CA GLU A 30 -33.52 27.27 29.66
C GLU A 30 -33.68 26.80 28.20
N PRO A 31 -33.71 27.72 27.20
CA PRO A 31 -33.82 27.31 25.81
C PRO A 31 -32.59 26.49 25.44
N GLU A 32 -32.81 25.20 25.16
CA GLU A 32 -31.78 24.27 24.72
C GLU A 32 -30.96 24.92 23.60
N LYS A 33 -29.70 25.24 23.89
CA LYS A 33 -28.71 25.49 22.84
C LYS A 33 -28.77 24.29 21.90
N PRO A 34 -28.94 24.46 20.58
CA PRO A 34 -29.04 23.33 19.67
C PRO A 34 -27.79 22.49 19.81
N HIS A 35 -27.92 21.34 20.48
CA HIS A 35 -26.84 20.38 20.63
C HIS A 35 -26.63 19.74 19.26
N ASN A 36 -25.83 20.40 18.43
CA ASN A 36 -25.45 19.93 17.10
C ASN A 36 -24.43 18.79 17.19
N GLY A 37 -24.66 17.86 18.12
CA GLY A 37 -23.96 16.60 18.27
C GLY A 37 -24.69 15.55 17.44
N GLY A 38 -24.48 15.58 16.12
CA GLY A 38 -24.89 14.47 15.27
C GLY A 38 -24.25 13.18 15.77
N GLU A 39 -25.03 12.09 15.87
CA GLU A 39 -24.51 10.80 16.34
C GLU A 39 -23.33 10.35 15.47
N VAL A 40 -22.13 10.36 16.04
CA VAL A 40 -20.92 9.86 15.36
C VAL A 40 -21.00 8.34 15.32
N GLU A 41 -21.48 7.83 14.19
CA GLU A 41 -21.58 6.40 13.87
C GLU A 41 -20.22 5.72 14.03
N LYS A 42 -20.10 4.84 15.04
CA LYS A 42 -18.83 4.17 15.36
C LYS A 42 -18.63 2.94 14.50
N CYS A 43 -17.44 2.83 13.90
CA CYS A 43 -17.03 1.63 13.18
C CYS A 43 -16.97 0.41 14.12
N THR A 44 -17.77 -0.61 13.83
CA THR A 44 -17.81 -1.88 14.57
C THR A 44 -16.84 -2.93 14.04
N ALA A 45 -16.06 -2.62 13.00
CA ALA A 45 -15.04 -3.51 12.47
C ALA A 45 -13.76 -3.45 13.30
N ALA A 46 -12.95 -4.50 13.23
CA ALA A 46 -11.68 -4.56 13.94
C ALA A 46 -10.64 -3.68 13.23
N HIS A 47 -10.11 -2.67 13.94
CA HIS A 47 -9.04 -1.81 13.45
C HIS A 47 -7.67 -2.51 13.64
N ASP A 48 -7.53 -3.70 13.07
CA ASP A 48 -6.42 -4.61 13.34
C ASP A 48 -5.14 -4.23 12.59
N GLY A 49 -4.02 -4.24 13.32
CA GLY A 49 -2.69 -4.03 12.77
C GLY A 49 -2.05 -2.72 13.21
N LYS A 50 -1.12 -2.23 12.39
CA LYS A 50 -0.46 -0.96 12.60
C LYS A 50 -1.34 0.16 12.00
N LEU A 51 -1.57 1.23 12.77
CA LEU A 51 -2.11 2.48 12.22
C LEU A 51 -1.07 3.08 11.25
N ILE A 52 -1.45 3.20 9.98
CA ILE A 52 -0.60 3.72 8.89
C ILE A 52 -0.88 5.22 8.66
N LEU A 53 -2.14 5.63 8.73
CA LEU A 53 -2.59 7.02 8.58
C LEU A 53 -3.80 7.28 9.49
N ARG A 54 -3.86 8.46 10.09
CA ARG A 54 -5.06 9.04 10.68
C ARG A 54 -5.02 10.54 10.45
N GLN A 55 -5.89 11.04 9.59
CA GLN A 55 -5.88 12.46 9.20
C GLN A 55 -7.29 12.93 8.81
N GLU A 56 -7.63 14.16 9.22
CA GLU A 56 -8.83 14.85 8.78
C GLU A 56 -8.60 15.58 7.45
N PHE A 57 -9.55 15.47 6.53
CA PHE A 57 -9.53 16.16 5.24
C PHE A 57 -10.81 16.97 5.05
N GLN A 58 -10.70 18.14 4.41
CA GLN A 58 -11.83 19.04 4.11
C GLN A 58 -12.64 18.56 2.90
N PHE A 59 -13.19 17.36 3.00
CA PHE A 59 -14.15 16.80 2.07
C PHE A 59 -15.37 16.27 2.80
N ASN A 60 -16.52 16.37 2.14
CA ASN A 60 -17.65 15.52 2.48
C ASN A 60 -17.28 14.04 2.31
N ILE A 61 -17.78 13.18 3.20
CA ILE A 61 -17.42 11.76 3.27
C ILE A 61 -17.73 10.98 1.98
N ASP A 62 -18.86 11.26 1.31
CA ASP A 62 -19.22 10.57 0.08
C ASP A 62 -18.33 10.99 -1.09
N ASN A 63 -17.85 12.25 -1.08
CA ASN A 63 -16.84 12.71 -2.03
C ASN A 63 -15.49 12.04 -1.78
N LEU A 64 -15.03 11.96 -0.52
CA LEU A 64 -13.78 11.27 -0.18
C LEU A 64 -13.83 9.77 -0.53
N PHE A 65 -14.95 9.11 -0.23
CA PHE A 65 -15.20 7.73 -0.66
C PHE A 65 -15.14 7.61 -2.19
N THR A 66 -15.80 8.51 -2.93
CA THR A 66 -15.80 8.50 -4.39
C THR A 66 -14.39 8.70 -4.96
N MET A 67 -13.61 9.65 -4.41
CA MET A 67 -12.24 9.90 -4.85
C MET A 67 -11.33 8.69 -4.65
N ILE A 68 -11.39 8.00 -3.50
CA ILE A 68 -10.48 6.90 -3.18
C ILE A 68 -10.96 5.56 -3.78
N PHE A 69 -12.26 5.26 -3.71
CA PHE A 69 -12.80 3.92 -3.98
C PHE A 69 -13.57 3.80 -5.31
N THR A 70 -13.40 4.70 -6.26
CA THR A 70 -13.92 4.55 -7.63
C THR A 70 -12.82 4.80 -8.66
N ASN A 71 -13.10 4.56 -9.95
CA ASN A 71 -12.23 4.96 -11.07
C ASN A 71 -12.23 6.49 -11.28
N SER A 72 -12.08 7.26 -10.20
CA SER A 72 -12.02 8.72 -10.22
C SER A 72 -10.69 9.18 -10.85
N LYS A 73 -10.67 10.41 -11.38
CA LYS A 73 -9.42 11.03 -11.85
C LYS A 73 -8.33 11.01 -10.77
N PHE A 74 -8.71 11.32 -9.52
CA PHE A 74 -7.82 11.29 -8.37
C PHE A 74 -7.19 9.91 -8.14
N ASN A 75 -8.01 8.85 -8.15
CA ASN A 75 -7.55 7.48 -7.95
C ASN A 75 -6.57 7.04 -9.04
N LEU A 76 -6.90 7.30 -10.31
CA LEU A 76 -6.05 6.94 -11.44
C LEU A 76 -4.70 7.68 -11.42
N GLU A 77 -4.69 8.96 -11.06
CA GLU A 77 -3.44 9.73 -10.90
C GLU A 77 -2.61 9.29 -9.69
N LEU A 78 -3.25 8.88 -8.59
CA LEU A 78 -2.56 8.31 -7.42
C LEU A 78 -1.89 6.98 -7.77
N LEU A 79 -2.59 6.10 -8.48
CA LEU A 79 -2.06 4.83 -8.96
C LEU A 79 -0.90 5.02 -9.95
N ALA A 80 -1.01 5.99 -10.86
CA ALA A 80 0.06 6.34 -11.79
C ALA A 80 1.33 6.83 -11.07
N VAL A 81 1.20 7.71 -10.07
CA VAL A 81 2.35 8.17 -9.24
C VAL A 81 2.96 7.02 -8.42
N ARG A 82 2.16 6.04 -8.01
CA ARG A 82 2.62 4.81 -7.35
C ARG A 82 3.37 3.85 -8.30
N GLY A 83 3.35 4.08 -9.62
CA GLY A 83 3.89 3.13 -10.60
C GLY A 83 3.05 1.86 -10.72
N THR A 84 1.72 2.01 -10.65
CA THR A 84 0.75 0.92 -10.84
C THR A 84 0.35 0.83 -12.31
N THR A 85 0.42 -0.38 -12.89
CA THR A 85 -0.02 -0.69 -14.26
C THR A 85 -1.12 -1.76 -14.26
N ASP A 86 -1.71 -2.01 -15.43
CA ASP A 86 -2.68 -3.09 -15.65
C ASP A 86 -3.90 -3.07 -14.71
N TYR A 87 -4.28 -1.87 -14.29
CA TYR A 87 -5.33 -1.65 -13.30
C TYR A 87 -6.72 -1.98 -13.86
N VAL A 88 -7.38 -2.96 -13.24
CA VAL A 88 -8.76 -3.37 -13.54
C VAL A 88 -9.55 -3.40 -12.24
N GLN A 89 -10.59 -2.57 -12.15
CA GLN A 89 -11.53 -2.52 -11.02
C GLN A 89 -12.87 -3.11 -11.43
N ALA A 90 -13.27 -4.23 -10.83
CA ALA A 90 -14.63 -4.76 -11.00
C ALA A 90 -15.66 -3.86 -10.26
N PRO A 91 -16.91 -3.79 -10.76
CA PRO A 91 -17.98 -3.09 -10.04
C PRO A 91 -18.29 -3.78 -8.70
N TRP A 92 -18.86 -3.03 -7.76
CA TRP A 92 -19.38 -3.57 -6.51
C TRP A 92 -20.54 -4.55 -6.77
N GLN A 93 -20.44 -5.75 -6.21
CA GLN A 93 -21.44 -6.82 -6.30
C GLN A 93 -21.87 -7.23 -4.90
N VAL A 94 -23.12 -7.67 -4.73
CA VAL A 94 -23.58 -8.21 -3.44
C VAL A 94 -23.27 -9.70 -3.38
N GLN A 95 -22.41 -10.10 -2.44
CA GLN A 95 -22.03 -11.49 -2.19
C GLN A 95 -22.19 -11.79 -0.69
N GLY A 96 -22.95 -12.81 -0.32
CA GLY A 96 -23.19 -13.17 1.09
C GLY A 96 -23.87 -12.06 1.93
N GLY A 97 -24.58 -11.12 1.29
CA GLY A 97 -25.17 -9.95 1.96
C GLY A 97 -24.18 -8.82 2.28
N LEU A 98 -22.95 -8.88 1.78
CA LEU A 98 -21.96 -7.79 1.82
C LEU A 98 -21.74 -7.25 0.39
N LYS A 99 -21.34 -5.98 0.28
CA LYS A 99 -20.88 -5.44 -1.01
C LYS A 99 -19.39 -5.75 -1.15
N CYS A 100 -19.04 -6.56 -2.13
CA CYS A 100 -17.68 -7.02 -2.40
C CYS A 100 -17.28 -6.64 -3.84
N ARG A 101 -15.99 -6.47 -4.09
CA ARG A 101 -15.43 -6.40 -5.44
C ARG A 101 -14.01 -6.93 -5.49
N GLN A 102 -13.55 -7.21 -6.70
CA GLN A 102 -12.19 -7.62 -6.99
C GLN A 102 -11.51 -6.53 -7.83
N ILE A 103 -10.24 -6.27 -7.54
CA ILE A 103 -9.38 -5.35 -8.27
C ILE A 103 -8.09 -6.12 -8.58
N SER A 104 -7.55 -5.96 -9.79
CA SER A 104 -6.25 -6.52 -10.16
C SER A 104 -5.34 -5.43 -10.71
N TYR A 105 -4.07 -5.46 -10.34
CA TYR A 105 -3.07 -4.51 -10.83
C TYR A 105 -1.64 -5.05 -10.67
N THR A 106 -0.72 -4.53 -11.47
CA THR A 106 0.72 -4.74 -11.32
C THR A 106 1.32 -3.53 -10.62
N LEU A 107 2.17 -3.75 -9.61
CA LEU A 107 2.84 -2.69 -8.85
C LEU A 107 4.36 -2.81 -9.02
N GLY A 108 5.00 -1.73 -9.46
CA GLY A 108 6.46 -1.63 -9.49
C GLY A 108 7.06 -1.68 -8.08
N LEU A 109 8.07 -2.53 -7.90
CA LEU A 109 8.80 -2.69 -6.64
C LEU A 109 10.14 -1.95 -6.69
N THR A 110 10.35 -1.08 -5.70
CA THR A 110 11.65 -0.48 -5.37
C THR A 110 12.56 -1.46 -4.61
N SER A 111 12.63 -2.72 -5.05
CA SER A 111 13.64 -3.67 -4.60
C SER A 111 15.02 -3.29 -5.14
N GLY A 112 16.08 -3.71 -4.46
CA GLY A 112 17.47 -3.49 -4.88
C GLY A 112 17.83 -4.17 -6.22
N PRO A 113 19.11 -4.13 -6.64
CA PRO A 113 19.54 -4.58 -7.97
C PRO A 113 19.30 -6.06 -8.29
N ILE A 114 18.91 -6.87 -7.29
CA ILE A 114 18.61 -8.30 -7.39
C ILE A 114 17.26 -8.55 -6.73
N GLY A 115 16.27 -8.96 -7.51
CA GLY A 115 14.90 -9.25 -7.06
C GLY A 115 13.85 -9.08 -8.17
N PRO A 116 12.61 -9.53 -7.96
CA PRO A 116 11.49 -9.19 -8.83
C PRO A 116 11.23 -7.67 -8.78
N LYS A 117 11.14 -7.04 -9.95
CA LYS A 117 10.92 -5.59 -10.08
C LYS A 117 9.44 -5.18 -10.02
N GLU A 118 8.55 -6.15 -9.97
CA GLU A 118 7.10 -5.97 -10.00
C GLU A 118 6.42 -7.06 -9.18
N VAL A 119 5.23 -6.75 -8.66
CA VAL A 119 4.33 -7.69 -8.00
C VAL A 119 2.96 -7.58 -8.65
N GLN A 120 2.37 -8.71 -9.01
CA GLN A 120 0.98 -8.77 -9.43
C GLN A 120 0.12 -8.87 -8.17
N VAL A 121 -0.90 -8.03 -8.06
CA VAL A 121 -1.77 -7.96 -6.88
C VAL A 121 -3.21 -8.21 -7.30
N THR A 122 -3.85 -9.14 -6.61
CA THR A 122 -5.29 -9.35 -6.63
C THR A 122 -5.87 -8.88 -5.30
N GLU A 123 -6.53 -7.73 -5.32
CA GLU A 123 -7.13 -7.10 -4.15
C GLU A 123 -8.63 -7.42 -4.10
N THR A 124 -9.09 -8.00 -3.00
CA THR A 124 -10.52 -8.18 -2.71
C THR A 124 -10.93 -7.12 -1.70
N GLN A 125 -11.89 -6.26 -2.07
CA GLN A 125 -12.43 -5.23 -1.19
C GLN A 125 -13.85 -5.58 -0.75
N VAL A 126 -14.13 -5.44 0.54
CA VAL A 126 -15.41 -5.75 1.19
C VAL A 126 -15.86 -4.53 1.99
N MET A 127 -17.06 -4.02 1.71
CA MET A 127 -17.70 -2.97 2.49
C MET A 127 -18.49 -3.60 3.65
N ASN A 128 -18.09 -3.27 4.88
CA ASN A 128 -18.67 -3.83 6.10
C ASN A 128 -20.08 -3.33 6.38
N LYS A 129 -20.87 -4.13 7.12
CA LYS A 129 -22.28 -3.84 7.46
C LYS A 129 -22.50 -2.56 8.27
N CYS A 130 -21.47 -2.08 8.97
CA CYS A 130 -21.50 -0.79 9.67
C CYS A 130 -21.40 0.42 8.73
N SER A 131 -21.06 0.22 7.45
CA SER A 131 -20.98 1.32 6.47
C SER A 131 -22.37 1.91 6.21
N LYS A 132 -22.52 3.19 6.54
CA LYS A 132 -23.72 4.02 6.36
C LYS A 132 -23.34 5.21 5.48
N PRO A 133 -23.85 5.29 4.23
CA PRO A 133 -23.58 6.41 3.33
C PRO A 133 -23.84 7.77 3.99
N GLY A 134 -23.00 8.76 3.71
CA GLY A 134 -23.05 10.07 4.35
C GLY A 134 -22.63 10.13 5.83
N MET A 135 -22.23 9.01 6.47
CA MET A 135 -21.85 8.97 7.90
C MET A 135 -20.56 8.20 8.18
N LEU A 136 -20.44 6.96 7.68
CA LEU A 136 -19.33 6.04 7.96
C LEU A 136 -19.11 5.11 6.77
N TYR A 137 -17.87 4.96 6.29
CA TYR A 137 -17.49 3.85 5.42
C TYR A 137 -16.39 3.02 6.08
N SER A 138 -16.59 1.71 6.10
CA SER A 138 -15.66 0.72 6.64
C SER A 138 -15.40 -0.33 5.57
N ILE A 139 -14.17 -0.36 5.06
CA ILE A 139 -13.80 -1.15 3.88
C ILE A 139 -12.56 -1.98 4.22
N ASP A 140 -12.73 -3.29 4.24
CA ASP A 140 -11.63 -4.24 4.34
C ASP A 140 -11.08 -4.55 2.96
N SER A 141 -9.78 -4.40 2.80
CA SER A 141 -9.01 -4.80 1.63
C SER A 141 -8.11 -5.99 2.00
N THR A 142 -8.16 -7.04 1.19
CA THR A 142 -7.21 -8.17 1.28
C THR A 142 -6.50 -8.32 -0.05
N SER A 143 -5.19 -8.09 -0.05
CA SER A 143 -4.32 -8.20 -1.22
C SER A 143 -3.58 -9.54 -1.21
N ASP A 144 -3.86 -10.36 -2.23
CA ASP A 144 -3.12 -11.55 -2.57
C ASP A 144 -2.10 -11.23 -3.66
N ASN A 145 -0.83 -11.58 -3.40
CA ASN A 145 0.30 -11.22 -4.25
C ASN A 145 0.73 -12.39 -5.15
N ALA A 146 1.40 -12.08 -6.25
CA ALA A 146 2.08 -13.03 -7.13
C ALA A 146 3.33 -12.40 -7.76
N GLY A 147 4.27 -13.22 -8.23
CA GLY A 147 5.54 -12.77 -8.83
C GLY A 147 6.69 -12.52 -7.84
N ILE A 148 6.44 -12.59 -6.53
CA ILE A 148 7.46 -12.42 -5.47
C ILE A 148 7.71 -13.71 -4.67
N PRO A 149 8.90 -13.90 -4.07
CA PRO A 149 9.16 -14.99 -3.14
C PRO A 149 8.15 -15.01 -1.98
N TYR A 150 7.71 -16.21 -1.59
CA TYR A 150 6.75 -16.43 -0.50
C TYR A 150 5.36 -15.79 -0.70
N ALA A 151 5.00 -15.37 -1.91
CA ALA A 151 3.71 -14.75 -2.21
C ALA A 151 2.48 -15.55 -1.71
N ASP A 152 2.57 -16.88 -1.73
CA ASP A 152 1.52 -17.81 -1.29
C ASP A 152 1.52 -18.10 0.24
N TYR A 153 2.49 -17.58 0.99
CA TYR A 153 2.62 -17.76 2.45
C TYR A 153 1.84 -16.70 3.24
N PHE A 154 1.47 -15.59 2.61
CA PHE A 154 0.81 -14.47 3.28
C PHE A 154 -0.24 -13.78 2.40
N SER A 155 -1.00 -12.89 3.01
CA SER A 155 -1.78 -11.85 2.35
C SER A 155 -1.63 -10.54 3.13
N VAL A 156 -1.75 -9.41 2.46
CA VAL A 156 -1.75 -8.09 3.12
C VAL A 156 -3.21 -7.74 3.41
N GLN A 157 -3.52 -7.35 4.64
CA GLN A 157 -4.85 -6.88 5.01
C GLN A 157 -4.77 -5.41 5.42
N VAL A 158 -5.66 -4.59 4.83
CA VAL A 158 -5.73 -3.15 5.05
C VAL A 158 -7.18 -2.78 5.36
N HIS A 159 -7.39 -2.09 6.48
CA HIS A 159 -8.69 -1.56 6.88
C HIS A 159 -8.74 -0.06 6.60
N TYR A 160 -9.70 0.38 5.81
CA TYR A 160 -10.00 1.80 5.58
C TYR A 160 -11.27 2.18 6.33
N CYS A 161 -11.15 3.17 7.22
CA CYS A 161 -12.24 3.69 8.02
C CYS A 161 -12.38 5.20 7.76
N LEU A 162 -13.48 5.61 7.14
CA LEU A 162 -13.82 7.01 6.86
C LEU A 162 -14.98 7.40 7.80
N GLN A 163 -14.77 8.37 8.66
CA GLN A 163 -15.76 8.85 9.64
C GLN A 163 -16.09 10.32 9.37
N ARG A 164 -17.38 10.65 9.31
CA ARG A 164 -17.83 12.04 9.19
C ARG A 164 -17.57 12.79 10.49
N VAL A 165 -16.78 13.85 10.42
CA VAL A 165 -16.57 14.80 11.53
C VAL A 165 -17.53 15.98 11.39
N SER A 166 -17.76 16.44 10.17
CA SER A 166 -18.78 17.42 9.81
C SER A 166 -19.20 17.24 8.34
N ASP A 167 -20.19 17.99 7.89
CA ASP A 167 -20.71 17.98 6.50
C ASP A 167 -19.62 18.15 5.44
N THR A 168 -18.52 18.84 5.79
CA THR A 168 -17.38 19.16 4.92
C THR A 168 -16.04 18.63 5.44
N VAL A 169 -16.00 17.85 6.53
CA VAL A 169 -14.78 17.29 7.12
C VAL A 169 -14.95 15.80 7.40
N THR A 170 -13.99 15.00 6.93
CA THR A 170 -13.97 13.55 7.10
C THR A 170 -12.62 13.12 7.68
N GLU A 171 -12.64 12.32 8.75
CA GLU A 171 -11.45 11.63 9.24
C GLU A 171 -11.24 10.35 8.42
N LEU A 172 -10.04 10.18 7.85
CA LEU A 172 -9.60 8.95 7.22
C LEU A 172 -8.56 8.27 8.12
N SER A 173 -8.88 7.05 8.56
CA SER A 173 -7.96 6.16 9.25
C SER A 173 -7.65 4.93 8.38
N ILE A 174 -6.37 4.56 8.28
CA ILE A 174 -5.89 3.38 7.54
C ILE A 174 -5.07 2.51 8.49
N TYR A 175 -5.44 1.24 8.62
CA TYR A 175 -4.73 0.23 9.41
C TYR A 175 -4.22 -0.87 8.49
N GLY A 176 -3.04 -1.43 8.76
CA GLY A 176 -2.44 -2.47 7.92
C GLY A 176 -1.72 -3.55 8.72
N HIS A 177 -1.87 -4.80 8.29
CA HIS A 177 -1.10 -5.93 8.82
C HIS A 177 -0.87 -7.02 7.77
N VAL A 178 0.07 -7.92 8.07
CA VAL A 178 0.35 -9.12 7.26
C VAL A 178 -0.31 -10.33 7.92
N LYS A 179 -1.16 -11.02 7.16
CA LYS A 179 -1.81 -12.26 7.58
C LYS A 179 -1.10 -13.46 6.99
N TYR A 180 -0.68 -14.39 7.83
CA TYR A 180 0.07 -15.57 7.41
C TYR A 180 -0.84 -16.77 7.17
N LYS A 181 -0.69 -17.37 5.98
CA LYS A 181 -1.40 -18.58 5.54
C LYS A 181 -0.59 -19.85 5.85
N LYS A 182 0.74 -19.72 5.94
CA LYS A 182 1.69 -20.83 6.15
C LYS A 182 2.73 -20.43 7.20
N SER A 183 3.32 -21.43 7.86
CA SER A 183 4.46 -21.21 8.76
C SER A 183 5.67 -20.70 7.97
N MET A 184 6.43 -19.78 8.57
CA MET A 184 7.63 -19.19 7.98
C MET A 184 8.66 -18.86 9.05
N TRP A 185 9.92 -18.71 8.64
CA TRP A 185 11.02 -18.45 9.55
C TRP A 185 10.89 -17.04 10.16
N PRO A 186 11.10 -16.85 11.48
CA PRO A 186 10.91 -15.56 12.14
C PRO A 186 11.67 -14.39 11.50
N MET A 187 12.90 -14.61 11.03
CA MET A 187 13.68 -13.57 10.33
C MET A 187 13.03 -13.13 9.01
N ILE A 188 12.47 -14.07 8.24
CA ILE A 188 11.77 -13.78 6.98
C ILE A 188 10.45 -13.07 7.29
N LYS A 189 9.76 -13.48 8.36
CA LYS A 189 8.52 -12.86 8.84
C LYS A 189 8.72 -11.37 9.11
N THR A 190 9.69 -11.03 9.97
CA THR A 190 10.03 -9.65 10.33
C THR A 190 10.53 -8.83 9.13
N PHE A 191 11.33 -9.43 8.24
CA PHE A 191 11.75 -8.75 7.01
C PHE A 191 10.55 -8.40 6.12
N LEU A 192 9.64 -9.35 5.91
CA LEU A 192 8.46 -9.15 5.08
C LEU A 192 7.51 -8.10 5.68
N GLU A 193 7.17 -8.23 6.97
CA GLU A 193 6.38 -7.25 7.71
C GLU A 193 6.95 -5.83 7.55
N LYS A 194 8.27 -5.66 7.76
CA LYS A 194 8.91 -4.34 7.63
C LYS A 194 8.78 -3.76 6.22
N ASN A 195 9.00 -4.57 5.17
CA ASN A 195 8.87 -4.11 3.79
C ASN A 195 7.41 -3.80 3.43
N THR A 196 6.45 -4.65 3.83
CA THR A 196 5.03 -4.43 3.57
C THR A 196 4.50 -3.18 4.26
N ILE A 197 4.81 -3.01 5.55
CA ILE A 197 4.40 -1.82 6.31
C ILE A 197 5.04 -0.56 5.72
N SER A 198 6.33 -0.58 5.35
CA SER A 198 6.96 0.55 4.66
C SER A 198 6.25 0.89 3.34
N GLY A 199 5.90 -0.11 2.52
CA GLY A 199 5.17 0.11 1.26
C GLY A 199 3.72 0.61 1.42
N LEU A 200 3.12 0.41 2.60
CA LEU A 200 1.83 0.99 2.99
C LEU A 200 1.99 2.41 3.53
N GLU A 201 3.03 2.69 4.30
CA GLU A 201 3.37 4.06 4.75
C GLU A 201 3.74 4.95 3.57
N ASP A 202 4.49 4.43 2.60
CA ASP A 202 4.81 5.11 1.34
C ASP A 202 3.54 5.40 0.53
N PHE A 203 2.58 4.46 0.48
CA PHE A 203 1.28 4.69 -0.14
C PHE A 203 0.51 5.82 0.55
N ALA A 204 0.38 5.71 1.88
CA ALA A 204 -0.41 6.63 2.69
C ALA A 204 0.13 8.06 2.61
N ARG A 205 1.46 8.26 2.61
CA ARG A 205 2.09 9.59 2.46
C ARG A 205 1.78 10.22 1.11
N VAL A 206 1.75 9.45 0.02
CA VAL A 206 1.35 9.97 -1.30
C VAL A 206 -0.14 10.28 -1.32
N LEU A 207 -0.99 9.39 -0.80
CA LEU A 207 -2.44 9.60 -0.69
C LEU A 207 -2.77 10.87 0.11
N GLU A 208 -2.19 11.03 1.30
CA GLU A 208 -2.34 12.20 2.18
C GLU A 208 -1.90 13.48 1.47
N SER A 209 -0.69 13.50 0.89
CA SER A 209 -0.17 14.66 0.18
C SER A 209 -1.08 15.09 -0.99
N ARG A 210 -1.62 14.12 -1.74
CA ARG A 210 -2.53 14.40 -2.86
C ARG A 210 -3.91 14.87 -2.38
N LEU A 211 -4.49 14.22 -1.36
CA LEU A 211 -5.77 14.64 -0.78
C LEU A 211 -5.70 16.06 -0.20
N THR A 212 -4.64 16.40 0.51
CA THR A 212 -4.40 17.76 1.02
C THR A 212 -4.28 18.77 -0.11
N SER A 213 -3.57 18.43 -1.20
CA SER A 213 -3.45 19.33 -2.36
C SER A 213 -4.79 19.59 -3.08
N GLU A 214 -5.66 18.58 -3.18
CA GLU A 214 -7.01 18.75 -3.75
C GLU A 214 -7.91 19.57 -2.81
N ALA A 215 -7.82 19.37 -1.49
CA ALA A 215 -8.57 20.14 -0.51
C ALA A 215 -8.22 21.64 -0.59
N ASP A 216 -6.93 21.97 -0.69
CA ASP A 216 -6.43 23.34 -0.88
C ASP A 216 -6.87 23.97 -2.22
N CYS A 217 -7.12 23.16 -3.26
CA CYS A 217 -7.64 23.63 -4.53
C CYS A 217 -9.17 23.90 -4.51
N VAL A 218 -9.92 23.21 -3.64
CA VAL A 218 -11.37 23.41 -3.47
C VAL A 218 -11.68 24.63 -2.58
N VAL A 219 -10.81 24.97 -1.63
CA VAL A 219 -10.91 26.25 -0.89
C VAL A 219 -10.68 27.41 -1.87
N PRO A 220 -11.62 28.37 -2.03
CA PRO A 220 -11.56 29.31 -3.14
C PRO A 220 -10.26 30.12 -3.22
N ALA A 221 -9.71 30.22 -4.44
CA ALA A 221 -8.60 31.11 -4.81
C ALA A 221 -8.86 32.62 -4.56
N ALA A 222 -10.05 32.97 -4.03
CA ALA A 222 -10.48 34.30 -3.63
C ALA A 222 -9.53 35.05 -2.67
N ARG A 223 -8.62 34.36 -1.96
CA ARG A 223 -7.63 34.99 -1.06
C ARG A 223 -6.23 35.22 -1.64
N LYS A 224 -5.85 34.61 -2.77
CA LYS A 224 -4.51 34.80 -3.38
C LYS A 224 -4.48 35.77 -4.58
N ALA A 225 -5.64 36.20 -5.09
CA ALA A 225 -5.75 37.14 -6.21
C ALA A 225 -5.44 38.63 -5.90
N ARG A 226 -4.97 38.98 -4.69
CA ARG A 226 -4.73 40.38 -4.27
C ARG A 226 -3.27 40.71 -3.90
N ARG A 227 -2.26 40.08 -4.50
CA ARG A 227 -0.85 40.54 -4.33
C ARG A 227 0.13 40.35 -5.49
N HIS A 228 -0.33 40.40 -6.75
CA HIS A 228 0.57 40.58 -7.90
C HIS A 228 -0.03 41.51 -8.96
N ARG A 229 0.24 42.82 -8.85
CA ARG A 229 0.23 43.80 -9.97
C ARG A 229 0.78 45.16 -9.53
N ARG A 230 2.09 45.39 -9.67
CA ARG A 230 2.66 46.68 -10.10
C ARG A 230 4.15 46.59 -10.45
N ALA A 231 4.39 46.65 -11.76
CA ALA A 231 5.59 47.07 -12.49
C ALA A 231 5.08 47.38 -13.94
N PRO A 232 5.84 48.02 -14.87
CA PRO A 232 7.20 48.58 -14.78
C PRO A 232 7.37 50.00 -15.37
N ALA A 233 8.61 50.53 -15.41
CA ALA A 233 9.25 51.46 -16.39
C ALA A 233 10.49 52.11 -15.70
N ALA A 234 11.76 51.97 -16.11
CA ALA A 234 12.47 52.43 -17.34
C ALA A 234 12.76 53.97 -17.34
N ALA A 235 13.95 54.50 -17.69
CA ALA A 235 15.30 53.95 -17.92
C ALA A 235 16.42 55.05 -18.01
N GLY A 236 17.64 54.78 -17.49
CA GLY A 236 18.98 55.36 -17.86
C GLY A 236 19.25 56.89 -17.81
N PRO A 237 20.51 57.35 -18.09
CA PRO A 237 21.82 56.73 -17.82
C PRO A 237 22.96 57.71 -17.33
N GLU A 238 24.16 57.15 -17.10
CA GLU A 238 25.51 57.73 -17.34
C GLU A 238 26.37 58.41 -16.22
N ALA A 239 27.70 58.23 -16.38
CA ALA A 239 28.89 58.94 -15.85
C ALA A 239 29.61 58.49 -14.54
N ALA A 240 30.90 58.16 -14.70
CA ALA A 240 31.97 58.10 -13.69
C ALA A 240 33.06 59.15 -14.06
N PRO A 241 34.19 59.41 -13.32
CA PRO A 241 35.27 58.44 -13.02
C PRO A 241 36.07 58.67 -11.69
N ALA A 242 37.18 57.93 -11.50
CA ALA A 242 38.15 58.02 -10.38
C ALA A 242 39.31 59.05 -10.66
N PRO A 243 40.34 59.27 -9.79
CA PRO A 243 41.44 58.30 -9.52
C PRO A 243 42.19 58.41 -8.14
N GLY A 244 43.22 57.58 -7.91
CA GLY A 244 44.27 57.82 -6.87
C GLY A 244 45.02 56.57 -6.37
N LYS A 245 46.36 56.57 -6.36
CA LYS A 245 47.26 55.46 -5.89
C LYS A 245 48.32 55.96 -4.90
N LEU A 246 48.97 55.01 -4.20
CA LEU A 246 50.35 54.94 -3.62
C LEU A 246 50.27 54.27 -2.21
N ALA A 247 50.81 53.10 -1.87
CA ALA A 247 52.12 52.44 -2.04
C ALA A 247 53.20 52.83 -1.00
N ALA A 248 53.67 51.87 -0.18
CA ALA A 248 55.10 51.57 0.11
C ALA A 248 55.34 50.68 1.37
N SER A 249 56.35 49.79 1.27
CA SER A 249 57.22 49.22 2.36
C SER A 249 56.60 48.45 3.55
N GLY A 250 57.30 47.52 4.23
CA GLY A 250 58.63 46.94 3.96
C GLY A 250 59.35 46.44 5.23
N LEU A 251 59.34 45.10 5.43
CA LEU A 251 60.33 44.26 6.14
C LEU A 251 61.01 44.72 7.48
N ALA A 252 60.83 43.86 8.51
CA ALA A 252 61.89 43.19 9.32
C ALA A 252 61.94 43.39 10.86
N ALA A 253 62.13 42.24 11.53
CA ALA A 253 62.85 41.97 12.79
C ALA A 253 62.20 42.31 14.18
N ALA A 254 61.85 41.24 14.90
CA ALA A 254 62.08 41.08 16.35
C ALA A 254 62.31 39.58 16.67
N ARG A 255 63.07 39.26 17.73
CA ARG A 255 63.52 37.89 18.09
C ARG A 255 62.90 37.40 19.42
N VAL A 256 63.10 36.11 19.72
CA VAL A 256 62.88 35.41 21.03
C VAL A 256 61.37 35.29 21.40
N SER A 257 60.82 34.25 22.04
CA SER A 257 61.37 33.19 22.90
C SER A 257 60.57 31.87 22.85
N VAL A 258 61.17 30.78 23.32
CA VAL A 258 60.56 29.43 23.42
C VAL A 258 59.53 29.33 24.55
N SER A 259 58.38 28.68 24.30
CA SER A 259 57.49 28.12 25.34
C SER A 259 56.77 26.85 24.89
N ARG A 260 57.29 25.72 25.40
CA ARG A 260 56.69 24.38 25.63
C ARG A 260 55.39 23.96 24.89
N ALA A 261 55.52 22.83 24.19
CA ALA A 261 54.48 22.02 23.55
C ALA A 261 53.11 21.94 24.25
N ALA A 262 52.05 22.28 23.50
CA ALA A 262 50.69 21.88 23.81
C ALA A 262 50.47 20.39 23.46
N ARG A 263 49.88 19.64 24.41
CA ARG A 263 49.59 18.20 24.30
C ARG A 263 48.35 18.00 23.41
N PRO A 264 48.35 17.10 22.42
CA PRO A 264 47.11 16.71 21.74
C PRO A 264 46.20 15.93 22.71
N PRO A 265 44.86 16.02 22.57
CA PRO A 265 43.92 15.27 23.40
C PRO A 265 44.00 13.76 23.09
N PRO A 266 43.78 12.87 24.07
CA PRO A 266 43.79 11.43 23.84
C PRO A 266 42.58 11.02 22.98
N SER A 267 42.86 10.36 21.86
CA SER A 267 41.85 9.66 21.06
C SER A 267 41.25 8.52 21.89
N ARG A 268 39.92 8.51 22.06
CA ARG A 268 39.20 7.46 22.79
C ARG A 268 39.38 6.10 22.09
N PRO A 269 40.08 5.11 22.68
CA PRO A 269 40.35 3.82 22.04
C PRO A 269 39.17 2.85 22.25
N GLY A 270 37.96 3.29 21.91
CA GLY A 270 36.72 2.53 22.07
C GLY A 270 36.20 1.98 20.74
N ALA A 271 35.63 2.82 19.88
CA ALA A 271 34.99 2.35 18.65
C ALA A 271 35.94 1.55 17.74
N ALA A 272 37.19 2.00 17.57
CA ALA A 272 38.18 1.31 16.75
C ALA A 272 38.63 -0.04 17.34
N THR A 273 38.70 -0.16 18.68
CA THR A 273 39.08 -1.43 19.35
C THR A 273 37.92 -2.42 19.34
N TRP A 274 36.67 -1.96 19.52
CA TRP A 274 35.48 -2.81 19.34
C TRP A 274 35.31 -3.29 17.89
N LEU A 275 35.54 -2.43 16.89
CA LEU A 275 35.52 -2.83 15.48
C LEU A 275 36.66 -3.80 15.13
N ALA A 276 37.88 -3.56 15.63
CA ALA A 276 39.00 -4.48 15.45
C ALA A 276 38.76 -5.83 16.17
N ALA A 277 38.16 -5.82 17.36
CA ALA A 277 37.80 -7.03 18.09
C ALA A 277 36.69 -7.82 17.35
N LEU A 278 35.67 -7.13 16.82
CA LEU A 278 34.62 -7.76 16.02
C LEU A 278 35.18 -8.34 14.71
N LEU A 279 36.08 -7.62 14.03
CA LEU A 279 36.78 -8.13 12.85
C LEU A 279 37.66 -9.34 13.18
N ALA A 280 38.39 -9.31 14.31
CA ALA A 280 39.20 -10.42 14.78
C ALA A 280 38.34 -11.64 15.16
N VAL A 281 37.20 -11.45 15.82
CA VAL A 281 36.23 -12.52 16.08
C VAL A 281 35.67 -13.09 14.78
N LEU A 282 35.33 -12.25 13.80
CA LEU A 282 34.85 -12.71 12.49
C LEU A 282 35.93 -13.48 11.71
N LEU A 283 37.19 -13.05 11.79
CA LEU A 283 38.35 -13.76 11.24
C LEU A 283 38.62 -15.07 11.96
N LEU A 284 38.48 -15.13 13.29
CA LEU A 284 38.61 -16.36 14.07
C LEU A 284 37.48 -17.34 13.77
N ILE A 285 36.24 -16.86 13.59
CA ILE A 285 35.12 -17.69 13.16
C ILE A 285 35.35 -18.21 11.73
N ASN A 286 35.79 -17.37 10.79
CA ASN A 286 36.16 -17.82 9.44
C ASN A 286 37.34 -18.79 9.44
N ALA A 287 38.37 -18.55 10.25
CA ALA A 287 39.52 -19.44 10.39
C ALA A 287 39.13 -20.77 11.06
N ALA A 288 38.23 -20.75 12.06
CA ALA A 288 37.70 -21.97 12.68
C ALA A 288 36.77 -22.74 11.72
N LEU A 289 35.96 -22.04 10.92
CA LEU A 289 35.16 -22.63 9.85
C LEU A 289 36.04 -23.23 8.76
N TYR A 290 37.08 -22.52 8.31
CA TYR A 290 38.02 -23.00 7.30
C TYR A 290 38.92 -24.12 7.84
N TYR A 291 39.35 -24.07 9.09
CA TYR A 291 40.11 -25.14 9.74
C TYR A 291 39.24 -26.37 9.94
N LYS A 292 37.99 -26.20 10.42
CA LYS A 292 37.00 -27.28 10.45
C LYS A 292 36.78 -27.84 9.06
N LEU A 293 36.65 -26.99 8.03
CA LEU A 293 36.45 -27.44 6.66
C LEU A 293 37.67 -28.23 6.16
N TYR A 294 38.88 -27.70 6.33
CA TYR A 294 40.14 -28.36 5.94
C TYR A 294 40.40 -29.68 6.68
N TYR A 295 40.00 -29.80 7.95
CA TYR A 295 40.14 -31.06 8.70
C TYR A 295 39.01 -32.05 8.40
N THR A 296 37.77 -31.58 8.23
CA THR A 296 36.61 -32.38 7.82
C THR A 296 36.70 -32.81 6.33
N ASP A 297 37.52 -32.15 5.52
CA ASP A 297 37.91 -32.58 4.16
C ASP A 297 38.91 -33.76 4.16
N ARG A 298 39.47 -34.12 5.34
CA ARG A 298 40.17 -35.39 5.55
C ARG A 298 39.33 -36.44 6.27
N SER A 299 38.24 -36.03 6.93
CA SER A 299 37.25 -36.91 7.56
C SER A 299 35.91 -36.19 7.83
N GLY A 300 34.93 -36.35 6.93
CA GLY A 300 33.52 -36.05 7.25
C GLY A 300 32.72 -35.09 6.37
N TYR A 301 33.16 -34.71 5.16
CA TYR A 301 32.24 -34.13 4.15
C TYR A 301 31.40 -35.16 3.37
N ALA A 302 31.47 -36.43 3.78
CA ALA A 302 30.38 -37.38 3.55
C ALA A 302 29.17 -37.08 4.48
N PHE A 303 28.79 -35.81 4.60
CA PHE A 303 27.56 -35.43 5.28
C PHE A 303 26.40 -35.70 4.31
N ASP A 304 25.84 -36.89 4.46
CA ASP A 304 24.49 -37.23 3.99
C ASP A 304 24.31 -37.25 2.45
N ILE A 305 25.27 -37.84 1.73
CA ILE A 305 24.97 -38.45 0.42
C ILE A 305 24.70 -39.95 0.59
N ASP A 306 25.46 -40.66 1.44
CA ASP A 306 25.26 -42.11 1.65
C ASP A 306 24.10 -42.43 2.62
N ASP A 307 23.75 -41.54 3.56
CA ASP A 307 22.52 -41.64 4.36
C ASP A 307 21.28 -41.25 3.52
N LEU A 308 21.34 -40.18 2.70
CA LEU A 308 20.32 -39.90 1.67
C LEU A 308 20.19 -41.03 0.64
N GLN A 309 21.29 -41.65 0.19
CA GLN A 309 21.27 -42.71 -0.81
C GLN A 309 20.81 -44.04 -0.21
N SER A 310 21.11 -44.33 1.06
CA SER A 310 20.53 -45.46 1.79
C SER A 310 19.08 -45.22 2.23
N ARG A 311 18.63 -43.97 2.44
CA ARG A 311 17.21 -43.58 2.55
C ARG A 311 16.48 -43.66 1.21
N LEU A 312 17.11 -43.31 0.10
CA LEU A 312 16.56 -43.55 -1.25
C LEU A 312 16.45 -45.05 -1.54
N SER A 313 17.43 -45.84 -1.09
CA SER A 313 17.50 -47.28 -1.32
C SER A 313 16.57 -48.09 -0.41
N SER A 314 16.47 -47.75 0.88
CA SER A 314 15.45 -48.29 1.79
C SER A 314 14.05 -47.72 1.52
N GLY A 315 13.99 -46.54 0.90
CA GLY A 315 12.79 -45.90 0.35
C GLY A 315 12.37 -46.40 -1.04
N GLN A 316 12.96 -47.48 -1.57
CA GLN A 316 12.47 -48.18 -2.78
C GLN A 316 11.18 -48.98 -2.51
N GLY A 317 10.25 -48.38 -1.76
CA GLY A 317 8.84 -48.75 -1.80
C GLY A 317 8.14 -48.16 -3.03
N PRO A 318 6.84 -48.44 -3.21
CA PRO A 318 6.07 -48.01 -4.39
C PRO A 318 6.08 -46.50 -4.65
N GLY A 319 6.40 -45.67 -3.65
CA GLY A 319 6.45 -44.21 -3.77
C GLY A 319 7.35 -43.67 -4.88
N MET A 320 8.57 -44.19 -5.10
CA MET A 320 9.45 -43.61 -6.14
C MET A 320 8.97 -43.94 -7.57
N ALA A 321 8.37 -45.12 -7.75
CA ALA A 321 7.68 -45.48 -8.98
C ALA A 321 6.43 -44.61 -9.19
N GLU A 322 5.70 -44.31 -8.10
CA GLU A 322 4.53 -43.43 -8.13
C GLU A 322 4.91 -41.97 -8.46
N TRP A 323 5.92 -41.38 -7.82
CA TRP A 323 6.41 -40.03 -8.10
C TRP A 323 6.95 -39.89 -9.53
N SER A 324 7.68 -40.89 -10.04
CA SER A 324 8.12 -40.89 -11.43
C SER A 324 6.95 -41.06 -12.42
N ALA A 325 5.94 -41.86 -12.09
CA ALA A 325 4.71 -41.96 -12.88
C ALA A 325 3.90 -40.65 -12.85
N GLN A 326 3.79 -39.97 -11.71
CA GLN A 326 3.11 -38.67 -11.57
C GLN A 326 3.84 -37.58 -12.36
N LEU A 327 5.18 -37.50 -12.30
CA LEU A 327 5.97 -36.59 -13.13
C LEU A 327 5.83 -36.88 -14.63
N GLN A 328 5.84 -38.15 -15.03
CA GLN A 328 5.57 -38.54 -16.42
C GLN A 328 4.14 -38.19 -16.85
N ALA A 329 3.14 -38.36 -15.99
CA ALA A 329 1.76 -37.97 -16.26
C ALA A 329 1.61 -36.45 -16.42
N HIS A 330 2.29 -35.66 -15.58
CA HIS A 330 2.34 -34.20 -15.70
C HIS A 330 2.99 -33.76 -17.01
N ALA A 331 4.14 -34.33 -17.37
CA ALA A 331 4.83 -34.05 -18.63
C ALA A 331 4.01 -34.45 -19.87
N ARG A 332 3.28 -35.57 -19.82
CA ARG A 332 2.33 -35.98 -20.87
C ARG A 332 1.18 -34.98 -21.00
N ARG A 333 0.60 -34.52 -19.88
CA ARG A 333 -0.51 -33.55 -19.87
C ARG A 333 -0.09 -32.21 -20.48
N GLN A 334 1.09 -31.68 -20.13
CA GLN A 334 1.57 -30.43 -20.71
C GLN A 334 1.93 -30.56 -22.21
N ARG A 335 2.50 -31.68 -22.66
CA ARG A 335 2.69 -31.94 -24.10
C ARG A 335 1.37 -32.00 -24.87
N GLY A 336 0.33 -32.63 -24.30
CA GLY A 336 -1.01 -32.65 -24.88
C GLY A 336 -1.62 -31.25 -25.01
N GLN A 337 -1.46 -30.41 -23.99
CA GLN A 337 -1.90 -29.01 -24.03
C GLN A 337 -1.16 -28.22 -25.13
N LEU A 338 0.17 -28.35 -25.25
CA LEU A 338 0.94 -27.66 -26.30
C LEU A 338 0.52 -28.08 -27.72
N LEU A 339 0.19 -29.35 -27.94
CA LEU A 339 -0.37 -29.82 -29.21
C LEU A 339 -1.78 -29.25 -29.46
N ALA A 340 -2.64 -29.17 -28.43
CA ALA A 340 -3.94 -28.53 -28.55
C ALA A 340 -3.83 -27.03 -28.87
N TRP A 341 -2.90 -26.31 -28.24
CA TRP A 341 -2.58 -24.91 -28.58
C TRP A 341 -2.09 -24.77 -30.02
N ARG A 342 -1.20 -25.67 -30.49
CA ARG A 342 -0.76 -25.70 -31.90
C ARG A 342 -1.94 -25.89 -32.86
N HIS A 343 -2.86 -26.82 -32.57
CA HIS A 343 -4.05 -27.05 -33.39
C HIS A 343 -5.11 -25.94 -33.28
N ALA A 344 -5.14 -25.17 -32.19
CA ALA A 344 -5.97 -23.97 -32.08
C ALA A 344 -5.39 -22.84 -32.96
N LEU A 345 -4.08 -22.59 -32.87
CA LEU A 345 -3.38 -21.61 -33.69
C LEU A 345 -3.51 -21.89 -35.19
N ASP A 346 -3.29 -23.14 -35.61
CA ASP A 346 -3.43 -23.55 -37.02
C ASP A 346 -4.85 -23.29 -37.56
N ARG A 347 -5.89 -23.56 -36.77
CA ARG A 347 -7.28 -23.22 -37.13
C ARG A 347 -7.52 -21.71 -37.20
N THR A 348 -6.94 -20.90 -36.32
CA THR A 348 -7.06 -19.44 -36.41
C THR A 348 -6.38 -18.88 -37.66
N VAL A 349 -5.25 -19.44 -38.09
CA VAL A 349 -4.57 -19.06 -39.35
C VAL A 349 -5.43 -19.43 -40.56
N GLN A 350 -6.04 -20.62 -40.57
CA GLN A 350 -6.94 -21.04 -41.65
C GLN A 350 -8.19 -20.15 -41.74
N HIS A 351 -8.79 -19.77 -40.62
CA HIS A 351 -9.89 -18.81 -40.61
C HIS A 351 -9.47 -17.41 -41.08
N LEU A 352 -8.26 -16.95 -40.72
CA LEU A 352 -7.74 -15.67 -41.23
C LEU A 352 -7.63 -15.67 -42.76
N ALA A 353 -7.06 -16.73 -43.33
CA ALA A 353 -6.97 -16.91 -44.78
C ALA A 353 -8.35 -17.01 -45.47
N GLN A 354 -9.34 -17.62 -44.81
CA GLN A 354 -10.73 -17.62 -45.29
C GLN A 354 -11.33 -16.21 -45.29
N THR A 355 -11.08 -15.40 -44.26
CA THR A 355 -11.55 -14.00 -44.23
C THR A 355 -10.86 -13.13 -45.27
N GLU A 356 -9.57 -13.34 -45.54
CA GLU A 356 -8.84 -12.69 -46.61
C GLU A 356 -9.45 -13.00 -47.99
N GLN A 357 -9.70 -14.29 -48.27
CA GLN A 357 -10.35 -14.73 -49.51
C GLN A 357 -11.80 -14.26 -49.67
N ALA A 358 -12.53 -14.05 -48.56
CA ALA A 358 -13.87 -13.47 -48.60
C ALA A 358 -13.81 -11.97 -48.91
N LEU A 359 -12.86 -11.24 -48.31
CA LEU A 359 -12.65 -9.82 -48.55
C LEU A 359 -12.17 -9.53 -49.98
N THR A 360 -11.27 -10.34 -50.55
CA THR A 360 -10.85 -10.17 -51.95
C THR A 360 -11.99 -10.41 -52.93
N LYS A 361 -12.82 -11.43 -52.73
CA LYS A 361 -14.03 -11.67 -53.55
C LYS A 361 -15.03 -10.51 -53.44
N LEU A 362 -15.26 -9.97 -52.25
CA LEU A 362 -16.12 -8.79 -52.07
C LEU A 362 -15.53 -7.57 -52.81
N LEU A 363 -14.22 -7.35 -52.73
CA LEU A 363 -13.52 -6.28 -53.43
C LEU A 363 -13.62 -6.43 -54.96
N GLU A 364 -13.46 -7.65 -55.49
CA GLU A 364 -13.67 -7.95 -56.92
C GLU A 364 -15.13 -7.76 -57.36
N THR A 365 -16.10 -8.06 -56.50
CA THR A 365 -17.53 -7.87 -56.79
C THR A 365 -17.94 -6.39 -56.75
N ILE A 366 -17.32 -5.59 -55.87
CA ILE A 366 -17.63 -4.16 -55.70
C ILE A 366 -16.93 -3.29 -56.76
N LYS A 367 -15.72 -3.63 -57.21
CA LYS A 367 -15.02 -2.88 -58.27
C LYS A 367 -15.89 -2.50 -59.49
N PRO A 368 -16.57 -3.44 -60.19
CA PRO A 368 -17.35 -3.09 -61.36
C PRO A 368 -18.61 -2.26 -61.03
N SER A 369 -19.17 -2.37 -59.82
CA SER A 369 -20.29 -1.50 -59.42
C SER A 369 -19.81 -0.08 -59.08
N LEU A 370 -18.60 0.05 -58.52
CA LEU A 370 -17.95 1.33 -58.28
C LEU A 370 -17.57 2.04 -59.59
N GLU A 371 -16.94 1.32 -60.52
CA GLU A 371 -16.57 1.84 -61.85
C GLU A 371 -17.80 2.23 -62.68
N LYS A 372 -18.90 1.48 -62.55
CA LYS A 372 -20.17 1.85 -63.19
C LYS A 372 -20.77 3.12 -62.56
N ALA A 373 -20.79 3.22 -61.23
CA ALA A 373 -21.28 4.41 -60.54
C ALA A 373 -20.43 5.66 -60.85
N GLN A 374 -19.11 5.51 -61.03
CA GLN A 374 -18.22 6.58 -61.47
C GLN A 374 -18.55 7.05 -62.90
N LYS A 375 -18.72 6.12 -63.86
CA LYS A 375 -19.11 6.48 -65.23
C LYS A 375 -20.50 7.12 -65.30
N GLU A 376 -21.45 6.65 -64.50
CA GLU A 376 -22.78 7.27 -64.40
C GLU A 376 -22.71 8.68 -63.81
N ALA A 377 -21.80 8.94 -62.85
CA ALA A 377 -21.55 10.29 -62.33
C ALA A 377 -20.89 11.22 -63.38
N GLU A 378 -19.82 10.76 -64.05
CA GLU A 378 -19.14 11.52 -65.11
C GLU A 378 -20.11 11.89 -66.25
N SER A 379 -20.94 10.94 -66.70
CA SER A 379 -21.94 11.17 -67.75
C SER A 379 -23.05 12.18 -67.37
N ARG A 380 -23.17 12.52 -66.09
CA ARG A 380 -24.19 13.44 -65.56
C ARG A 380 -23.65 14.85 -65.30
N ASP A 381 -22.34 15.04 -65.36
CA ASP A 381 -21.68 16.36 -65.33
C ASP A 381 -21.36 16.89 -66.74
N GLU A 382 -21.52 16.06 -67.79
CA GLU A 382 -21.39 16.44 -69.21
C GLU A 382 -22.73 16.87 -69.89
N LEU A 383 -23.82 16.98 -69.12
CA LEU A 383 -25.18 17.36 -69.55
C LEU A 383 -25.67 18.64 -68.86
#